data_AF-A0A8S3QBZ8-F1
#
_entry.id   AF-A0A8S3QBZ8-F1
#
_cell.length_a   1.000
_cell.length_b   1.000
_cell.length_c   1.000
_cell.angle_alpha   90.00
_cell.angle_beta   90.00
_cell.angle_gamma   90.00
#
_symmetry.space_group_name_H-M   'P 1'
#
loop_
_entity.id
_entity.type
_entity.pdbx_description
1 polymer ?
#
loop_
_entity_poly.entity_id
_entity_poly.type
_entity_poly.pdbx_seq_one_letter_code
_entity_poly.pdbx_strand_id
1 'polypeptide(L)'
;MICLIRNLTSISHPINGFDSLPLPGESTPGSDLARIKYYRNKLAHHDSNTIDSAYFNTAWGDISNVSINAILIKTDKAVGRLGGKTMFQECQELKVKILDQSNQEMMFEIKQSLEELGELKLTTYNLRNKQSKVTEKLRKLQSLHGTLKTSHSILKTSNSKLKTSFRFLREEQVIIRKKLKNPIPPNIRGI
;
A
#
# COMPACT_ATOMS: atom_id res chain seq x y z
N MET A 1 -34.05 -27.58 -29.57
CA MET A 1 -33.97 -26.52 -30.60
C MET A 1 -35.02 -25.47 -30.28
N ILE A 2 -34.64 -24.20 -30.43
CA ILE A 2 -35.39 -23.01 -30.02
C ILE A 2 -36.76 -22.94 -30.75
N CYS A 3 -37.84 -23.29 -30.06
CA CYS A 3 -39.20 -23.14 -30.60
C CYS A 3 -39.62 -21.67 -30.77
N LEU A 4 -38.82 -20.72 -30.24
CA LEU A 4 -39.11 -19.29 -30.25
C LEU A 4 -38.99 -18.63 -31.64
N ILE A 5 -38.18 -19.17 -32.57
CA ILE A 5 -38.03 -18.57 -33.92
C ILE A 5 -39.24 -18.89 -34.81
N ARG A 6 -39.98 -19.99 -34.56
CA ARG A 6 -41.12 -20.39 -35.39
C ARG A 6 -42.32 -19.43 -35.29
N ASN A 7 -42.41 -18.66 -34.20
CA ASN A 7 -43.49 -17.70 -33.98
C ASN A 7 -43.22 -16.32 -34.60
N LEU A 8 -42.05 -16.12 -35.23
CA LEU A 8 -41.70 -14.89 -35.92
C LEU A 8 -42.06 -14.97 -37.40
N THR A 9 -43.28 -15.40 -37.71
CA THR A 9 -43.80 -15.69 -39.07
C THR A 9 -43.77 -14.48 -40.02
N SER A 10 -43.45 -13.29 -39.50
CA SER A 10 -43.31 -12.03 -40.23
C SER A 10 -41.86 -11.60 -40.52
N ILE A 11 -40.85 -12.40 -40.15
CA ILE A 11 -39.45 -12.06 -40.38
C ILE A 11 -38.97 -12.59 -41.73
N SER A 12 -38.44 -11.69 -42.56
CA SER A 12 -37.80 -12.06 -43.83
C SER A 12 -36.57 -12.92 -43.58
N HIS A 13 -36.43 -13.98 -44.38
CA HIS A 13 -35.27 -14.85 -44.31
C HIS A 13 -34.02 -14.09 -44.80
N PRO A 14 -32.85 -14.30 -44.20
CA PRO A 14 -31.59 -13.78 -44.74
C PRO A 14 -31.26 -14.46 -46.07
N ILE A 15 -30.37 -13.86 -46.87
CA ILE A 15 -30.04 -14.34 -48.23
C ILE A 15 -29.60 -15.82 -48.23
N ASN A 16 -28.82 -16.23 -47.22
CA ASN A 16 -28.29 -17.59 -47.10
C ASN A 16 -29.15 -18.53 -46.24
N GLY A 17 -30.35 -18.09 -45.83
CA GLY A 17 -31.24 -18.84 -44.93
C GLY A 17 -30.77 -18.87 -43.46
N PHE A 18 -31.58 -19.44 -42.58
CA PHE A 18 -31.37 -19.39 -41.12
C PHE A 18 -30.31 -20.36 -40.57
N ASP A 19 -29.76 -21.24 -41.39
CA ASP A 19 -28.76 -22.24 -40.96
C ASP A 19 -27.32 -21.85 -41.34
N SER A 20 -27.16 -20.77 -42.10
CA SER A 20 -25.86 -20.28 -42.56
C SER A 20 -25.51 -18.96 -41.88
N LEU A 21 -24.21 -18.65 -41.78
CA LEU A 21 -23.77 -17.33 -41.33
C LEU A 21 -24.17 -16.28 -42.39
N PRO A 22 -24.90 -15.22 -42.00
CA PRO A 22 -25.27 -14.14 -42.92
C PRO A 22 -24.04 -13.35 -43.40
N LEU A 23 -24.18 -12.67 -44.53
CA LEU A 23 -23.11 -11.85 -45.12
C LEU A 23 -22.72 -10.69 -44.18
N PRO A 24 -21.44 -10.26 -44.20
CA PRO A 24 -21.01 -9.05 -43.51
C PRO A 24 -21.80 -7.84 -44.01
N GLY A 25 -22.52 -7.17 -43.10
CA GLY A 25 -23.37 -6.01 -43.43
C GLY A 25 -24.88 -6.30 -43.45
N GLU A 26 -25.30 -7.56 -43.46
CA GLU A 26 -26.72 -7.90 -43.30
C GLU A 26 -27.19 -7.61 -41.87
N SER A 27 -28.06 -6.60 -41.72
CA SER A 27 -28.56 -6.07 -40.44
C SER A 27 -30.06 -6.25 -40.24
N THR A 28 -30.72 -7.05 -41.08
CA THR A 28 -32.14 -7.35 -40.92
C THR A 28 -32.39 -8.24 -39.69
N PRO A 29 -33.58 -8.21 -39.07
CA PRO A 29 -33.90 -9.08 -37.93
C PRO A 29 -33.70 -10.57 -38.23
N GLY A 30 -33.99 -11.02 -39.45
CA GLY A 30 -33.76 -12.41 -39.86
C GLY A 30 -32.27 -12.76 -39.92
N SER A 31 -31.45 -11.84 -40.40
CA SER A 31 -29.99 -11.99 -40.41
C SER A 31 -29.43 -12.04 -38.99
N ASP A 32 -29.93 -11.21 -38.08
CA ASP A 32 -29.50 -11.22 -36.69
C ASP A 32 -29.84 -12.51 -35.95
N LEU A 33 -31.03 -13.05 -36.19
CA LEU A 33 -31.43 -14.35 -35.65
C LEU A 33 -30.57 -15.49 -36.20
N ALA A 34 -30.29 -15.49 -37.50
CA ALA A 34 -29.41 -16.47 -38.13
C ALA A 34 -27.99 -16.40 -37.56
N ARG A 35 -27.45 -15.19 -37.34
CA ARG A 35 -26.12 -14.97 -36.75
C ARG A 35 -26.02 -15.48 -35.31
N ILE A 36 -27.01 -15.17 -34.46
CA ILE A 36 -27.09 -15.68 -33.08
C ILE A 36 -27.20 -17.21 -33.09
N LYS A 37 -28.09 -17.76 -33.92
CA LYS A 37 -28.28 -19.20 -34.03
C LYS A 37 -27.01 -19.91 -34.48
N TYR A 38 -26.32 -19.38 -35.48
CA TYR A 38 -25.07 -19.94 -36.00
C TYR A 38 -24.01 -20.05 -34.91
N TYR A 39 -23.67 -18.94 -34.25
CA TYR A 39 -22.62 -18.93 -33.22
C TYR A 39 -23.02 -19.74 -31.97
N ARG A 40 -24.30 -19.71 -31.55
CA ARG A 40 -24.79 -20.57 -30.46
C ARG A 40 -24.68 -22.05 -30.82
N ASN A 41 -25.05 -22.44 -32.03
CA ASN A 41 -24.91 -23.83 -32.49
C ASN A 41 -23.44 -24.25 -32.56
N LYS A 42 -22.56 -23.39 -33.10
CA LYS A 42 -21.11 -23.65 -33.13
C LYS A 42 -20.54 -23.84 -31.73
N LEU A 43 -20.97 -23.04 -30.76
CA LEU A 43 -20.56 -23.16 -29.37
C LEU A 43 -21.11 -24.43 -28.70
N ALA A 44 -22.40 -24.74 -28.91
CA ALA A 44 -23.06 -25.90 -28.31
C ALA A 44 -22.53 -27.24 -28.84
N HIS A 45 -21.96 -27.24 -30.05
CA HIS A 45 -21.33 -28.40 -30.67
C HIS A 45 -19.80 -28.28 -30.70
N HIS A 46 -19.23 -27.43 -29.85
CA HIS A 46 -17.79 -27.32 -29.73
C HIS A 46 -17.24 -28.50 -28.91
N ASP A 47 -16.35 -29.29 -29.51
CA ASP A 47 -15.85 -30.54 -28.90
C ASP A 47 -14.91 -30.31 -27.71
N SER A 48 -14.38 -29.08 -27.54
CA SER A 48 -13.49 -28.71 -26.46
C SER A 48 -14.19 -27.83 -25.41
N ASN A 49 -13.83 -28.04 -24.14
CA ASN A 49 -14.23 -27.18 -23.02
C ASN A 49 -13.52 -25.81 -23.03
N THR A 50 -12.57 -25.60 -23.93
CA THR A 50 -11.84 -24.33 -24.11
C THR A 50 -12.15 -23.73 -25.46
N ILE A 51 -12.43 -22.43 -25.47
CA ILE A 51 -12.68 -21.66 -26.69
C ILE A 51 -11.53 -20.68 -26.83
N ASP A 52 -10.97 -20.59 -28.02
CA ASP A 52 -9.94 -19.60 -28.32
C ASP A 52 -10.47 -18.18 -28.07
N SER A 53 -9.71 -17.37 -27.35
CA SER A 53 -10.13 -16.01 -26.98
C SER A 53 -10.31 -15.11 -28.20
N ALA A 54 -9.51 -15.30 -29.26
CA ALA A 54 -9.69 -14.50 -30.48
C ALA A 54 -11.02 -14.86 -31.16
N TYR A 55 -11.32 -16.15 -31.30
CA TYR A 55 -12.62 -16.60 -31.81
C TYR A 55 -13.80 -16.13 -30.96
N PHE A 56 -13.71 -16.25 -29.63
CA PHE A 56 -14.74 -15.75 -28.72
C PHE A 56 -14.98 -14.25 -28.92
N ASN A 57 -13.92 -13.46 -28.97
CA ASN A 57 -14.00 -12.02 -29.13
C ASN A 57 -14.60 -11.62 -30.48
N THR A 58 -14.28 -12.34 -31.56
CA THR A 58 -14.89 -12.13 -32.88
C THR A 58 -16.38 -12.50 -32.87
N ALA A 59 -16.74 -13.70 -32.41
CA ALA A 59 -18.13 -14.16 -32.38
C ALA A 59 -19.00 -13.28 -31.46
N TRP A 60 -18.48 -12.93 -30.27
CA TRP A 60 -19.13 -12.03 -29.34
C TRP A 60 -19.26 -10.62 -29.92
N GLY A 61 -18.20 -10.12 -30.57
CA GLY A 61 -18.20 -8.84 -31.25
C GLY A 61 -19.21 -8.79 -32.40
N ASP A 62 -19.50 -9.88 -33.08
CA ASP A 62 -20.46 -9.95 -34.18
C ASP A 62 -21.93 -9.97 -33.74
N ILE A 63 -22.18 -10.50 -32.54
CA ILE A 63 -23.53 -10.66 -32.00
C ILE A 63 -23.90 -9.52 -31.03
N SER A 64 -22.95 -9.13 -30.18
CA SER A 64 -23.16 -8.14 -29.12
C SER A 64 -22.74 -6.75 -29.58
N ASN A 65 -23.35 -5.72 -28.99
CA ASN A 65 -22.96 -4.32 -29.20
C ASN A 65 -21.61 -3.98 -28.50
N VAL A 66 -20.87 -4.98 -28.01
CA VAL A 66 -19.68 -4.79 -27.19
C VAL A 66 -18.45 -4.96 -28.09
N SER A 67 -17.98 -3.85 -28.64
CA SER A 67 -16.61 -3.79 -29.13
C SER A 67 -15.67 -3.87 -27.92
N ILE A 68 -14.84 -4.91 -27.87
CA ILE A 68 -13.82 -5.08 -26.82
C ILE A 68 -12.73 -3.99 -26.92
N ASN A 69 -12.67 -3.27 -28.05
CA ASN A 69 -11.82 -2.10 -28.25
C ASN A 69 -12.69 -0.82 -28.30
N ALA A 70 -12.56 0.00 -27.27
CA ALA A 70 -13.45 1.10 -26.90
C ALA A 70 -13.51 2.33 -27.86
N ILE A 71 -13.09 2.24 -29.13
CA ILE A 71 -12.80 3.44 -29.93
C ILE A 71 -13.71 3.69 -31.14
N LEU A 72 -14.50 2.74 -31.66
CA LEU A 72 -15.27 3.03 -32.88
C LEU A 72 -16.69 2.44 -32.90
N ILE A 73 -17.66 3.37 -32.88
CA ILE A 73 -19.05 3.30 -33.37
C ILE A 73 -19.92 2.19 -32.73
N LYS A 74 -20.82 2.62 -31.85
CA LYS A 74 -21.99 1.85 -31.38
C LYS A 74 -23.01 1.71 -32.51
N THR A 75 -22.78 0.81 -33.47
CA THR A 75 -23.89 0.29 -34.28
C THR A 75 -24.54 -0.83 -33.47
N ASP A 76 -25.80 -0.67 -33.09
CA ASP A 76 -26.55 -1.75 -32.44
C ASP A 76 -26.42 -3.01 -33.29
N LYS A 77 -25.74 -4.04 -32.79
CA LYS A 77 -25.59 -5.36 -33.42
C LYS A 77 -26.76 -6.28 -33.03
N ALA A 78 -26.71 -7.55 -33.40
CA ALA A 78 -27.85 -8.47 -33.35
C ALA A 78 -28.64 -8.43 -32.02
N VAL A 79 -27.96 -8.48 -30.87
CA VAL A 79 -28.63 -8.42 -29.55
C VAL A 79 -29.32 -7.08 -29.29
N GLY A 80 -28.69 -5.97 -29.67
CA GLY A 80 -29.27 -4.63 -29.52
C GLY A 80 -30.46 -4.40 -30.45
N ARG A 81 -30.35 -4.83 -31.72
CA ARG A 81 -31.42 -4.69 -32.72
C ARG A 81 -32.63 -5.57 -32.43
N LEU A 82 -32.42 -6.79 -31.95
CA LEU A 82 -33.51 -7.72 -31.63
C LEU A 82 -34.12 -7.47 -30.25
N GLY A 83 -33.29 -7.16 -29.26
CA GLY A 83 -33.71 -7.05 -27.86
C GLY A 83 -34.11 -5.64 -27.42
N GLY A 84 -33.85 -4.61 -28.25
CA GLY A 84 -34.13 -3.22 -27.91
C GLY A 84 -33.32 -2.72 -26.70
N LYS A 85 -33.73 -1.57 -26.15
CA LYS A 85 -33.02 -0.88 -25.06
C LYS A 85 -32.99 -1.69 -23.75
N THR A 86 -34.02 -2.50 -23.48
CA THR A 86 -34.16 -3.28 -22.24
C THR A 86 -33.19 -4.47 -22.20
N MET A 87 -33.09 -5.26 -23.27
CA MET A 87 -32.17 -6.40 -23.35
C MET A 87 -30.69 -5.97 -23.27
N PHE A 88 -30.36 -4.80 -23.83
CA PHE A 88 -29.02 -4.23 -23.69
C PHE A 88 -28.69 -3.95 -22.21
N GLN A 89 -29.63 -3.39 -21.46
CA GLN A 89 -29.45 -3.09 -20.06
C GLN A 89 -29.34 -4.36 -19.21
N GLU A 90 -30.18 -5.37 -19.45
CA GLU A 90 -30.10 -6.67 -18.78
C GLU A 90 -28.76 -7.39 -19.04
N CYS A 91 -28.25 -7.35 -20.27
CA CYS A 91 -26.93 -7.92 -20.60
C CYS A 91 -25.78 -7.21 -19.85
N GLN A 92 -25.86 -5.88 -19.73
CA GLN A 92 -24.89 -5.09 -18.98
C GLN A 92 -24.99 -5.36 -17.47
N GLU A 93 -26.21 -5.50 -16.94
CA GLU A 93 -26.45 -5.87 -15.55
C GLU A 93 -25.95 -7.27 -15.24
N LEU A 94 -26.16 -8.26 -16.12
CA LEU A 94 -25.60 -9.61 -15.97
C LEU A 94 -24.07 -9.59 -16.01
N LYS A 95 -23.45 -8.81 -16.89
CA LYS A 95 -21.99 -8.64 -16.92
C LYS A 95 -21.45 -8.08 -15.58
N VAL A 96 -22.15 -7.13 -14.98
CA VAL A 96 -21.77 -6.54 -13.68
C VAL A 96 -22.08 -7.50 -12.52
N LYS A 97 -23.18 -8.23 -12.59
CA LYS A 97 -23.58 -9.24 -11.59
C LYS A 97 -22.66 -10.45 -11.60
N ILE A 98 -22.10 -10.80 -12.76
CA ILE A 98 -21.11 -11.87 -12.97
C ILE A 98 -19.69 -11.42 -12.60
N LEU A 99 -19.42 -10.10 -12.46
CA LEU A 99 -18.14 -9.58 -11.95
C LEU A 99 -17.90 -9.86 -10.45
N ASP A 100 -18.53 -10.92 -9.95
CA ASP A 100 -18.24 -11.76 -8.80
C ASP A 100 -18.41 -11.13 -7.42
N GLN A 101 -19.21 -11.78 -6.59
CA GLN A 101 -19.33 -11.44 -5.17
C GLN A 101 -17.96 -11.51 -4.48
N SER A 102 -17.08 -12.41 -4.94
CA SER A 102 -15.68 -12.46 -4.52
C SER A 102 -14.90 -11.18 -4.81
N ASN A 103 -15.14 -10.51 -5.95
CA ASN A 103 -14.49 -9.23 -6.23
C ASN A 103 -15.07 -8.08 -5.40
N GLN A 104 -16.36 -8.14 -5.05
CA GLN A 104 -16.95 -7.17 -4.13
C GLN A 104 -16.40 -7.31 -2.70
N GLU A 105 -16.26 -8.54 -2.22
CA GLU A 105 -15.62 -8.87 -0.95
C GLU A 105 -14.14 -8.43 -0.96
N MET A 106 -13.39 -8.75 -2.01
CA MET A 106 -12.00 -8.30 -2.18
C MET A 106 -11.89 -6.77 -2.20
N MET A 107 -12.79 -6.06 -2.90
CA MET A 107 -12.81 -4.61 -2.91
C MET A 107 -13.13 -4.01 -1.53
N PHE A 108 -13.94 -4.70 -0.73
CA PHE A 108 -14.21 -4.30 0.65
C PHE A 108 -12.99 -4.48 1.54
N GLU A 109 -12.31 -5.63 1.46
CA GLU A 109 -11.06 -5.92 2.19
C GLU A 109 -9.94 -4.95 1.82
N ILE A 110 -9.79 -4.61 0.53
CA ILE A 110 -8.82 -3.62 0.06
C ILE A 110 -9.10 -2.26 0.70
N LYS A 111 -10.36 -1.83 0.74
CA LYS A 111 -10.74 -0.55 1.36
C LYS A 111 -10.42 -0.54 2.85
N GLN A 112 -10.75 -1.60 3.56
CA GLN A 112 -10.44 -1.73 4.99
C GLN A 112 -8.93 -1.68 5.24
N SER A 113 -8.15 -2.42 4.44
CA SER A 113 -6.69 -2.42 4.53
C SER A 113 -6.08 -1.04 4.26
N LEU A 114 -6.65 -0.26 3.34
CA LEU A 114 -6.19 1.10 3.05
C LEU A 114 -6.47 2.08 4.21
N GLU A 115 -7.61 1.93 4.89
CA GLU A 115 -7.95 2.70 6.09
C GLU A 115 -6.95 2.42 7.22
N GLU A 116 -6.72 1.13 7.51
CA GLU A 116 -5.75 0.69 8.53
C GLU A 116 -4.33 1.17 8.22
N LEU A 117 -3.92 1.14 6.95
CA LEU A 117 -2.62 1.66 6.52
C LEU A 117 -2.52 3.18 6.77
N GLY A 118 -3.61 3.92 6.61
CA GLY A 118 -3.71 5.34 6.94
C GLY A 118 -3.47 5.62 8.42
N GLU A 119 -4.14 4.87 9.30
CA GLU A 119 -3.98 5.00 10.75
C GLU A 119 -2.56 4.62 11.22
N LEU A 120 -2.01 3.54 10.65
CA LEU A 120 -0.66 3.09 10.97
C LEU A 120 0.37 4.14 10.58
N LYS A 121 0.20 4.78 9.42
CA LYS A 121 1.09 5.86 8.94
C LYS A 121 1.08 7.06 9.88
N LEU A 122 -0.10 7.46 10.37
CA LEU A 122 -0.24 8.54 11.34
C LEU A 122 0.44 8.19 12.67
N THR A 123 0.22 6.97 13.17
CA THR A 123 0.83 6.46 14.39
C THR A 123 2.36 6.43 14.29
N THR A 124 2.88 5.96 13.16
CA THR A 124 4.31 5.91 12.88
C THR A 124 4.94 7.31 12.86
N TYR A 125 4.27 8.28 12.24
CA TYR A 125 4.70 9.68 12.25
C TYR A 125 4.80 10.24 13.68
N ASN A 126 3.79 9.98 14.51
CA ASN A 126 3.76 10.42 15.90
C ASN A 126 4.87 9.78 16.75
N LEU A 127 5.10 8.47 16.59
CA LEU A 127 6.17 7.75 17.28
C LEU A 127 7.54 8.30 16.88
N ARG A 128 7.77 8.55 15.58
CA ARG A 128 9.02 9.15 15.10
C ARG A 128 9.29 10.50 15.75
N ASN A 129 8.28 11.35 15.87
CA ASN A 129 8.41 12.66 16.52
C ASN A 129 8.72 12.54 18.02
N LYS A 130 8.09 11.59 18.72
CA LYS A 130 8.42 11.29 20.13
C LYS A 130 9.85 10.79 20.26
N GLN A 131 10.28 9.90 19.37
CA GLN A 131 11.64 9.35 19.35
C GLN A 131 12.68 10.47 19.18
N SER A 132 12.48 11.39 18.23
CA SER A 132 13.39 12.53 18.03
C SER A 132 13.55 13.38 19.29
N LYS A 133 12.45 13.65 20.00
CA LYS A 133 12.48 14.40 21.29
C LYS A 133 13.28 13.65 22.36
N VAL A 134 13.13 12.32 22.44
CA VAL A 134 13.89 11.48 23.39
C VAL A 134 15.38 11.48 23.04
N THR A 135 15.73 11.33 21.76
CA THR A 135 17.11 11.35 21.28
C THR A 135 17.79 12.68 21.59
N GLU A 136 17.10 13.80 21.44
CA GLU A 136 17.64 15.12 21.78
C GLU A 136 17.92 15.25 23.29
N LYS A 137 16.98 14.81 24.14
CA LYS A 137 17.17 14.79 25.59
C LYS A 137 18.34 13.91 26.01
N LEU A 138 18.49 12.74 25.39
CA LEU A 138 19.62 11.83 25.67
C LEU A 138 20.96 12.50 25.32
N ARG A 139 21.04 13.19 24.18
CA ARG A 139 22.26 13.92 23.77
C ARG A 139 22.63 15.01 24.78
N LYS A 140 21.64 15.77 25.27
CA LYS A 140 21.85 16.79 26.33
C LYS A 140 22.36 16.14 27.62
N LEU A 141 21.76 15.04 28.04
CA LEU A 141 22.18 14.30 29.24
C LEU A 141 23.61 13.78 29.13
N GLN A 142 23.99 13.23 27.97
CA GLN A 142 25.35 12.75 27.70
C GLN A 142 26.38 13.88 27.78
N SER A 143 26.05 15.06 27.23
CA SER A 143 26.91 16.24 27.35
C SER A 143 27.11 16.66 28.80
N LEU A 144 26.01 16.72 29.59
CA LEU A 144 26.07 17.08 31.01
C LEU A 144 26.86 16.04 31.84
N HIS A 145 26.71 14.76 31.52
CA HIS A 145 27.50 13.72 32.18
C HIS A 145 29.00 13.88 31.88
N GLY A 146 29.36 14.24 30.65
CA GLY A 146 30.74 14.54 30.27
C GLY A 146 31.33 15.72 31.07
N THR A 147 30.59 16.83 31.19
CA THR A 147 31.05 17.99 31.97
C THR A 147 31.19 17.65 33.45
N LEU A 148 30.22 16.94 34.02
CA LEU A 148 30.26 16.51 35.43
C LEU A 148 31.46 15.60 35.70
N LYS A 149 31.76 14.67 34.79
CA LYS A 149 32.92 13.77 34.89
C LYS A 149 34.24 14.56 34.91
N THR A 150 34.38 15.57 34.05
CA THR A 150 35.56 16.45 34.04
C THR A 150 35.67 17.24 35.34
N SER A 151 34.58 17.88 35.80
CA SER A 151 34.57 18.61 37.07
C SER A 151 34.95 17.72 38.25
N HIS A 152 34.45 16.48 38.29
CA HIS A 152 34.80 15.52 39.31
C HIS A 152 36.30 15.17 39.29
N SER A 153 36.88 14.98 38.10
CA SER A 153 38.33 14.72 37.97
C SER A 153 39.18 15.88 38.49
N ILE A 154 38.78 17.12 38.19
CA ILE A 154 39.46 18.34 38.66
C ILE A 154 39.39 18.43 40.19
N LEU A 155 38.19 18.25 40.76
CA LEU A 155 38.00 18.28 42.21
C LEU A 155 38.81 17.20 42.92
N LYS A 156 38.89 16.00 42.35
CA LYS A 156 39.71 14.90 42.88
C LYS A 156 41.19 15.29 42.94
N THR A 157 41.72 15.90 41.88
CA THR A 157 43.11 16.38 41.84
C THR A 157 43.35 17.55 42.81
N SER A 158 42.42 18.50 42.91
CA SER A 158 42.55 19.61 43.88
C SER A 158 42.53 19.11 45.32
N ASN A 159 41.70 18.11 45.63
CA ASN A 159 41.62 17.51 46.95
C ASN A 159 42.92 16.75 47.30
N SER A 160 43.51 16.01 46.36
CA SER A 160 44.80 15.35 46.60
C SER A 160 45.92 16.36 46.90
N LYS A 161 45.96 17.50 46.18
CA LYS A 161 46.90 18.60 46.45
C LYS A 161 46.69 19.19 47.85
N LEU A 162 45.45 19.51 48.22
CA LEU A 162 45.12 20.02 49.55
C LEU A 162 45.56 19.05 50.65
N LYS A 163 45.29 17.75 50.47
CA LYS A 163 45.68 16.71 51.42
C LYS A 163 47.20 16.67 51.64
N THR A 164 47.98 16.85 50.58
CA THR A 164 49.44 16.97 50.66
C THR A 164 49.86 18.23 51.42
N SER A 165 49.29 19.40 51.09
CA SER A 165 49.59 20.66 51.79
C SER A 165 49.26 20.60 53.28
N PHE A 166 48.12 20.00 53.67
CA PHE A 166 47.77 19.80 55.08
C PHE A 166 48.77 18.91 55.81
N ARG A 167 49.33 17.89 55.15
CA ARG A 167 50.37 17.02 55.74
C ARG A 167 51.64 17.83 56.02
N PHE A 168 52.10 18.63 55.05
CA PHE A 168 53.26 19.51 55.21
C PHE A 168 53.08 20.51 56.37
N LEU A 169 51.93 21.22 56.42
CA LEU A 169 51.65 22.15 57.51
C LEU A 169 51.64 21.47 58.88
N ARG A 170 51.12 20.23 58.96
CA ARG A 170 51.14 19.45 60.19
C ARG A 170 52.56 19.10 60.63
N GLU A 171 53.42 18.71 59.68
CA GLU A 171 54.83 18.42 59.93
C GLU A 171 55.57 19.68 60.41
N GLU A 172 55.38 20.83 59.77
CA GLU A 172 55.94 22.11 60.22
C GLU A 172 55.50 22.48 61.63
N GLN A 173 54.19 22.36 61.93
CA GLN A 173 53.66 22.62 63.26
C GLN A 173 54.30 21.73 64.34
N VAL A 174 54.58 20.46 64.02
CA VAL A 174 55.29 19.55 64.94
C VAL A 174 56.73 20.02 65.16
N ILE A 175 57.44 20.43 64.10
CA ILE A 175 58.81 20.95 64.20
C ILE A 175 58.85 22.20 65.09
N ILE A 176 57.96 23.16 64.86
CA ILE A 176 57.88 24.40 65.64
C ILE A 176 57.63 24.10 67.12
N ARG A 177 56.69 23.19 67.43
CA ARG A 177 56.41 22.77 68.82
C ARG A 177 57.62 22.14 69.50
N LYS A 178 58.42 21.35 68.79
CA LYS A 178 59.67 20.78 69.33
C LYS A 178 60.70 21.87 69.65
N LYS A 179 60.86 22.87 68.77
CA LYS A 179 61.76 24.02 69.00
C LYS A 179 61.34 24.85 70.22
N LEU A 180 60.04 25.06 70.43
CA LEU A 180 59.52 25.80 71.58
C LEU A 180 59.69 25.06 72.92
N LYS A 181 59.63 23.73 72.94
CA LYS A 181 59.85 22.92 74.17
C LYS A 181 61.31 22.84 74.61
N ASN A 182 62.26 22.96 73.67
CA ASN A 182 63.70 22.93 73.94
C ASN A 182 64.35 24.22 73.41
N PRO A 183 64.14 25.38 74.06
CA PRO A 183 64.76 26.62 73.61
C PRO A 183 66.28 26.53 73.75
N ILE A 184 67.00 26.85 72.68
CA ILE A 184 68.46 27.01 72.72
C ILE A 184 68.74 28.20 73.65
N PRO A 185 69.56 28.05 74.72
CA PRO A 185 69.80 29.14 75.65
C PRO A 185 70.45 30.33 74.92
N PRO A 186 70.08 31.57 75.26
CA PRO A 186 70.60 32.75 74.56
C PRO A 186 72.12 32.81 74.73
N ASN A 187 72.82 32.82 73.59
CA ASN A 187 74.26 33.00 73.54
C ASN A 187 74.58 34.44 73.94
N ILE A 188 74.98 34.63 75.20
CA ILE A 188 75.56 35.89 75.68
C ILE A 188 76.98 36.00 75.11
N ARG A 189 77.11 36.71 73.99
CA ARG A 189 78.33 37.41 73.55
C ARG A 189 77.85 38.70 72.88
N GLY A 190 78.19 39.91 73.30
CA GLY A 190 79.30 40.37 74.11
C GLY A 190 79.94 41.52 73.35
N ILE A 191 79.66 42.75 73.81
CA ILE A 191 80.23 44.06 73.43
C ILE A 191 79.78 44.62 72.08
#